data_AF-A0A2H5WLZ9-F1
#
_entry.id   AF-A0A2H5WLZ9-F1
#
_cell.length_a   1.000
_cell.length_b   1.000
_cell.length_c   1.000
_cell.angle_alpha   90.00
_cell.angle_beta   90.00
_cell.angle_gamma   90.00
#
_symmetry.space_group_name_H-M   'P 1'
#
loop_
_entity.id
_entity.type
_entity.pdbx_description
1 polymer ?
#
loop_
_entity_poly.entity_id
_entity_poly.type
_entity_poly.pdbx_seq_one_letter_code
_entity_poly.pdbx_strand_id
1 'polypeptide(L)'
;MRWWIGLSLLGCLPLYADRVLEIPTGRAIYPERLRLEAGFLARSPEQERLSLHWRPLERLELYGERTGFDEINLYGVQYTVFPEIPGYTPGVSIGISDLGNRTPERRGYYVALSYGLPALGETPLDHDLRVHLGFGTEGMPDFFIGFEIPLNNSMFLLAEHTGRYLNAGLAWSPTPNAQVRVSVIRQRTVWSVVLRLWEE
;
A
#
# COMPACT_ATOMS: atom_id res chain seq x y z
N MET A 1 -22.58 -39.01 27.21
CA MET A 1 -21.83 -37.90 27.85
C MET A 1 -20.63 -37.62 26.95
N ARG A 2 -20.49 -36.53 26.19
CA ARG A 2 -20.91 -35.11 26.31
C ARG A 2 -20.05 -34.31 27.30
N TRP A 3 -19.39 -33.26 26.79
CA TRP A 3 -18.45 -32.31 27.43
C TRP A 3 -17.07 -32.91 27.78
N TRP A 4 -15.92 -32.26 27.55
CA TRP A 4 -15.66 -30.81 27.46
C TRP A 4 -14.81 -30.39 26.24
N ILE A 5 -15.05 -29.15 25.77
CA ILE A 5 -14.25 -28.43 24.79
C ILE A 5 -13.28 -27.52 25.55
N GLY A 6 -11.98 -27.63 25.27
CA GLY A 6 -10.96 -26.70 25.79
C GLY A 6 -10.76 -25.53 24.83
N LEU A 7 -11.11 -24.31 25.27
CA LEU A 7 -10.94 -23.08 24.50
C LEU A 7 -9.47 -22.82 24.13
N SER A 8 -9.22 -22.57 22.85
CA SER A 8 -8.09 -21.75 22.37
C SER A 8 -8.57 -20.77 21.30
N LEU A 9 -9.68 -20.08 21.58
CA LEU A 9 -10.11 -18.87 20.86
C LEU A 9 -9.20 -17.70 21.31
N LEU A 10 -7.96 -17.70 20.82
CA LEU A 10 -7.14 -16.49 20.81
C LEU A 10 -7.76 -15.53 19.80
N GLY A 11 -8.14 -14.34 20.29
CA GLY A 11 -8.95 -13.39 19.53
C GLY A 11 -8.29 -12.94 18.23
N CYS A 12 -8.96 -13.19 17.10
CA CYS A 12 -8.67 -12.45 15.87
C CYS A 12 -9.10 -10.99 16.07
N LEU A 13 -8.12 -10.11 16.29
CA LEU A 13 -8.33 -8.68 16.14
C LEU A 13 -8.17 -8.29 14.66
N PRO A 14 -9.02 -7.41 14.11
CA PRO A 14 -9.05 -7.10 12.68
C PRO A 14 -8.03 -6.02 12.31
N LEU A 15 -7.03 -6.37 11.49
CA LEU A 15 -5.95 -5.49 11.02
C LEU A 15 -5.53 -5.88 9.56
N TYR A 16 -4.89 -4.99 8.77
CA TYR A 16 -5.18 -4.82 7.30
C TYR A 16 -3.94 -4.56 6.33
N ALA A 17 -4.02 -4.69 4.96
CA ALA A 17 -3.13 -4.39 3.73
C ALA A 17 -3.08 -3.03 2.85
N ASP A 18 -1.94 -2.43 2.33
CA ASP A 18 -1.79 -1.13 1.49
C ASP A 18 -0.57 -1.07 0.47
N ARG A 19 -0.08 0.17 0.10
CA ARG A 19 1.03 0.57 -0.81
C ARG A 19 1.82 1.84 -0.43
N VAL A 20 3.14 1.82 -0.74
CA VAL A 20 4.07 2.98 -0.62
C VAL A 20 3.95 3.93 -1.82
N LEU A 21 4.51 3.60 -3.00
CA LEU A 21 4.32 4.35 -4.27
C LEU A 21 3.84 3.43 -5.42
N GLU A 22 4.58 2.36 -5.69
CA GLU A 22 4.18 1.25 -6.59
C GLU A 22 4.15 -0.10 -5.86
N ILE A 23 5.01 -0.32 -4.85
CA ILE A 23 5.10 -1.62 -4.19
C ILE A 23 3.87 -1.93 -3.33
N PRO A 24 3.41 -3.20 -3.29
CA PRO A 24 2.45 -3.64 -2.28
C PRO A 24 3.12 -3.74 -0.91
N THR A 25 2.31 -3.66 0.15
CA THR A 25 2.77 -3.84 1.54
C THR A 25 1.92 -4.87 2.27
N GLY A 26 2.40 -5.28 3.45
CA GLY A 26 1.64 -6.05 4.43
C GLY A 26 0.81 -5.22 5.43
N ARG A 27 0.54 -3.92 5.22
CA ARG A 27 -0.20 -3.03 6.17
C ARG A 27 -1.12 -1.98 5.49
N ALA A 28 -2.37 -1.71 5.94
CA ALA A 28 -3.43 -0.98 5.18
C ALA A 28 -3.64 0.53 5.18
N ILE A 29 -4.30 0.95 4.08
CA ILE A 29 -5.57 1.69 4.00
C ILE A 29 -6.54 1.21 5.08
N TYR A 30 -6.24 1.63 6.29
CA TYR A 30 -7.08 1.66 7.47
C TYR A 30 -6.84 3.06 8.07
N PRO A 31 -7.90 3.80 8.46
CA PRO A 31 -9.28 3.34 8.67
C PRO A 31 -10.12 3.09 7.40
N GLU A 32 -9.75 3.70 6.28
CA GLU A 32 -10.57 3.82 5.06
C GLU A 32 -11.10 2.51 4.45
N ARG A 33 -12.34 2.54 3.93
CA ARG A 33 -12.84 1.50 3.00
C ARG A 33 -12.57 1.83 1.52
N LEU A 34 -12.32 3.09 1.19
CA LEU A 34 -12.18 3.58 -0.16
C LEU A 34 -11.07 4.63 -0.25
N ARG A 35 -10.00 4.34 -0.98
CA ARG A 35 -8.93 5.29 -1.32
C ARG A 35 -8.95 5.57 -2.82
N LEU A 36 -9.01 6.84 -3.16
CA LEU A 36 -8.91 7.36 -4.53
C LEU A 36 -7.60 8.14 -4.62
N GLU A 37 -6.67 7.69 -5.44
CA GLU A 37 -5.43 8.42 -5.73
C GLU A 37 -5.37 8.76 -7.22
N ALA A 38 -5.27 10.06 -7.51
CA ALA A 38 -5.29 10.56 -8.87
C ALA A 38 -4.07 11.48 -9.11
N GLY A 39 -3.28 11.14 -10.14
CA GLY A 39 -2.02 11.78 -10.49
C GLY A 39 -2.11 12.51 -11.83
N PHE A 40 -1.88 13.83 -11.81
CA PHE A 40 -2.33 14.74 -12.87
C PHE A 40 -1.22 15.60 -13.53
N LEU A 41 0.02 15.55 -13.02
CA LEU A 41 1.11 16.46 -13.46
C LEU A 41 2.34 15.72 -13.99
N ALA A 42 2.11 14.61 -14.70
CA ALA A 42 3.10 14.03 -15.59
C ALA A 42 3.09 14.79 -16.95
N ARG A 43 4.17 14.71 -17.74
CA ARG A 43 4.40 15.60 -18.89
C ARG A 43 3.44 15.43 -20.09
N SER A 44 2.50 14.49 -20.05
CA SER A 44 1.53 14.21 -21.11
C SER A 44 0.22 13.68 -20.48
N PRO A 45 -0.97 13.98 -21.03
CA PRO A 45 -2.25 13.39 -20.60
C PRO A 45 -2.27 11.85 -20.62
N GLU A 46 -1.48 11.24 -21.51
CA GLU A 46 -1.27 9.78 -21.56
C GLU A 46 -0.58 9.20 -20.32
N GLN A 47 -0.07 10.07 -19.43
CA GLN A 47 0.67 9.73 -18.22
C GLN A 47 -0.11 10.08 -16.94
N GLU A 48 -1.36 10.57 -17.07
CA GLU A 48 -2.27 10.71 -15.94
C GLU A 48 -2.61 9.33 -15.37
N ARG A 49 -2.59 9.18 -14.04
CA ARG A 49 -2.80 7.90 -13.34
C ARG A 49 -4.00 8.05 -12.41
N LEU A 50 -5.05 7.26 -12.62
CA LEU A 50 -6.15 7.15 -11.65
C LEU A 50 -6.11 5.76 -11.03
N SER A 51 -5.99 5.73 -9.71
CA SER A 51 -6.00 4.51 -8.91
C SER A 51 -7.14 4.54 -7.89
N LEU A 52 -7.84 3.42 -7.80
CA LEU A 52 -8.96 3.15 -6.92
C LEU A 52 -8.62 1.92 -6.10
N HIS A 53 -8.64 2.06 -4.78
CA HIS A 53 -8.50 0.96 -3.85
C HIS A 53 -9.81 0.86 -3.06
N TRP A 54 -10.42 -0.33 -3.08
CA TRP A 54 -11.66 -0.63 -2.39
C TRP A 54 -11.49 -1.88 -1.52
N ARG A 55 -11.89 -1.77 -0.26
CA ARG A 55 -11.77 -2.83 0.74
C ARG A 55 -13.16 -3.39 1.08
N PRO A 56 -13.69 -4.37 0.32
CA PRO A 56 -15.02 -4.95 0.55
C PRO A 56 -15.11 -5.83 1.80
N LEU A 57 -13.99 -6.43 2.24
CA LEU A 57 -13.90 -7.25 3.46
C LEU A 57 -12.62 -6.87 4.19
N GLU A 58 -12.52 -7.19 5.48
CA GLU A 58 -11.39 -6.70 6.29
C GLU A 58 -10.02 -7.07 5.71
N ARG A 59 -9.84 -8.34 5.36
CA ARG A 59 -8.54 -8.82 4.86
C ARG A 59 -8.40 -8.73 3.34
N LEU A 60 -9.46 -8.36 2.61
CA LEU A 60 -9.51 -8.39 1.16
C LEU A 60 -9.59 -6.98 0.59
N GLU A 61 -8.61 -6.64 -0.24
CA GLU A 61 -8.57 -5.40 -0.99
C GLU A 61 -8.60 -5.69 -2.49
N LEU A 62 -9.40 -4.91 -3.20
CA LEU A 62 -9.45 -4.84 -4.65
C LEU A 62 -8.86 -3.50 -5.07
N TYR A 63 -7.89 -3.52 -5.97
CA TYR A 63 -7.34 -2.30 -6.55
C TYR A 63 -7.49 -2.29 -8.07
N GLY A 64 -7.75 -1.11 -8.61
CA GLY A 64 -7.89 -0.84 -10.04
C GLY A 64 -7.11 0.41 -10.40
N GLU A 65 -6.30 0.33 -11.44
CA GLU A 65 -5.50 1.45 -11.95
C GLU A 65 -5.70 1.63 -13.46
N ARG A 66 -5.85 2.90 -13.84
CA ARG A 66 -6.00 3.40 -15.20
C ARG A 66 -4.88 4.41 -15.45
N THR A 67 -4.25 4.29 -16.62
CA THR A 67 -3.25 5.26 -17.11
C THR A 67 -3.75 5.84 -18.42
N GLY A 68 -3.93 7.16 -18.48
CA GLY A 68 -4.50 7.87 -19.63
C GLY A 68 -5.99 7.62 -19.88
N PHE A 69 -6.48 8.10 -21.02
CA PHE A 69 -7.90 8.11 -21.37
C PHE A 69 -8.41 6.86 -22.08
N ASP A 70 -7.56 6.04 -22.70
CA ASP A 70 -8.06 4.99 -23.61
C ASP A 70 -8.31 3.62 -22.98
N GLU A 71 -7.65 3.23 -21.88
CA GLU A 71 -7.79 1.85 -21.37
C GLU A 71 -7.59 1.69 -19.85
N ILE A 72 -8.38 0.81 -19.22
CA ILE A 72 -8.29 0.49 -17.78
C ILE A 72 -7.51 -0.82 -17.63
N ASN A 73 -6.28 -0.73 -17.12
CA ASN A 73 -5.27 -1.73 -17.45
C ASN A 73 -4.81 -2.63 -16.30
N LEU A 74 -4.86 -2.19 -15.04
CA LEU A 74 -4.37 -3.01 -13.92
C LEU A 74 -5.46 -3.21 -12.87
N TYR A 75 -6.00 -4.44 -12.79
CA TYR A 75 -6.85 -4.88 -11.69
C TYR A 75 -6.14 -5.94 -10.86
N GLY A 76 -6.20 -5.86 -9.55
CA GLY A 76 -5.62 -6.87 -8.67
C GLY A 76 -6.34 -7.06 -7.35
N VAL A 77 -5.96 -8.13 -6.67
CA VAL A 77 -6.49 -8.55 -5.36
C VAL A 77 -5.32 -8.66 -4.40
N GLN A 78 -5.48 -8.14 -3.19
CA GLN A 78 -4.58 -8.33 -2.06
C GLN A 78 -5.34 -9.00 -0.91
N TYR A 79 -4.70 -9.97 -0.27
CA TYR A 79 -5.20 -10.62 0.94
C TYR A 79 -4.19 -10.49 2.09
N THR A 80 -4.63 -9.93 3.20
CA THR A 80 -3.80 -9.78 4.41
C THR A 80 -3.87 -11.06 5.22
N VAL A 81 -2.77 -11.82 5.23
CA VAL A 81 -2.69 -13.11 5.95
C VAL A 81 -2.51 -12.85 7.44
N PHE A 82 -1.50 -12.04 7.78
CA PHE A 82 -1.23 -11.57 9.13
C PHE A 82 -1.16 -10.04 9.13
N PRO A 83 -1.73 -9.37 10.12
CA PRO A 83 -1.61 -7.93 10.23
C PRO A 83 -0.30 -7.47 10.87
N GLU A 84 0.12 -6.26 10.54
CA GLU A 84 1.16 -5.55 11.27
C GLU A 84 0.64 -5.13 12.66
N ILE A 85 1.44 -5.40 13.69
CA ILE A 85 1.31 -4.80 15.02
C ILE A 85 2.61 -4.02 15.25
N PRO A 86 2.61 -2.68 15.17
CA PRO A 86 3.82 -1.88 15.27
C PRO A 86 4.63 -2.21 16.53
N GLY A 87 5.95 -2.32 16.36
CA GLY A 87 6.89 -2.71 17.41
C GLY A 87 6.81 -4.17 17.89
N TYR A 88 5.89 -5.00 17.38
CA TYR A 88 5.68 -6.37 17.88
C TYR A 88 5.71 -7.45 16.80
N THR A 89 4.87 -7.36 15.75
CA THR A 89 4.83 -8.37 14.68
C THR A 89 4.71 -7.74 13.29
N PRO A 90 5.45 -8.25 12.29
CA PRO A 90 5.31 -7.78 10.92
C PRO A 90 3.97 -8.21 10.33
N GLY A 91 3.39 -7.33 9.52
CA GLY A 91 2.27 -7.66 8.65
C GLY A 91 2.75 -8.49 7.47
N VAL A 92 1.89 -9.39 6.98
CA VAL A 92 2.13 -10.30 5.87
C VAL A 92 0.91 -10.26 4.96
N SER A 93 1.07 -9.82 3.73
CA SER A 93 0.06 -9.91 2.68
C SER A 93 0.53 -10.79 1.53
N ILE A 94 -0.43 -11.34 0.80
CA ILE A 94 -0.23 -11.99 -0.49
C ILE A 94 -1.15 -11.33 -1.50
N GLY A 95 -0.78 -11.32 -2.78
CA GLY A 95 -1.67 -10.77 -3.77
C GLY A 95 -1.34 -11.14 -5.20
N ILE A 96 -2.26 -10.75 -6.08
CA ILE A 96 -2.21 -10.98 -7.52
C ILE A 96 -2.35 -9.62 -8.20
N SER A 97 -1.37 -9.27 -9.03
CA SER A 97 -1.43 -8.15 -9.97
C SER A 97 -1.93 -8.61 -11.33
N ASP A 98 -2.59 -7.72 -12.05
CA ASP A 98 -3.15 -7.95 -13.40
C ASP A 98 -3.94 -9.27 -13.53
N LEU A 99 -5.07 -9.33 -12.82
CA LEU A 99 -6.06 -10.41 -12.95
C LEU A 99 -6.57 -10.56 -14.40
N GLY A 100 -6.61 -9.47 -15.17
CA GLY A 100 -7.03 -9.47 -16.56
C GLY A 100 -5.99 -10.05 -17.54
N ASN A 101 -4.72 -10.11 -17.14
CA ASN A 101 -3.57 -10.31 -18.02
C ASN A 101 -3.60 -9.34 -19.23
N ARG A 102 -3.81 -8.04 -18.94
CA ARG A 102 -3.92 -6.95 -19.92
C ARG A 102 -2.74 -5.98 -19.93
N THR A 103 -1.90 -5.96 -18.89
CA THR A 103 -0.71 -5.10 -18.88
C THR A 103 0.46 -5.74 -19.63
N PRO A 104 1.45 -4.95 -20.08
CA PRO A 104 2.73 -5.46 -20.57
C PRO A 104 3.49 -6.28 -19.52
N GLU A 105 3.34 -5.95 -18.23
CA GLU A 105 3.92 -6.73 -17.13
C GLU A 105 3.29 -8.13 -16.99
N ARG A 106 2.07 -8.35 -17.49
CA ARG A 106 1.26 -9.59 -17.33
C ARG A 106 0.80 -9.80 -15.88
N ARG A 107 0.02 -10.86 -15.66
CA ARG A 107 -0.32 -11.32 -14.30
C ARG A 107 0.94 -11.54 -13.48
N GLY A 108 0.93 -11.11 -12.23
CA GLY A 108 2.01 -11.36 -11.28
C GLY A 108 1.47 -11.78 -9.92
N TYR A 109 2.30 -12.45 -9.14
CA TYR A 109 1.98 -12.89 -7.79
C TYR A 109 3.03 -12.35 -6.82
N TYR A 110 2.64 -11.99 -5.61
CA TYR A 110 3.58 -11.49 -4.60
C TYR A 110 3.24 -11.92 -3.17
N VAL A 111 4.27 -11.86 -2.32
CA VAL A 111 4.17 -11.83 -0.87
C VAL A 111 4.86 -10.56 -0.39
N ALA A 112 4.20 -9.77 0.45
CA ALA A 112 4.76 -8.57 1.07
C ALA A 112 4.74 -8.67 2.59
N LEU A 113 5.75 -8.07 3.21
CA LEU A 113 5.99 -7.94 4.63
C LEU A 113 6.03 -6.45 4.97
N SER A 114 5.42 -6.05 6.08
CA SER A 114 5.55 -4.69 6.65
C SER A 114 5.98 -4.75 8.10
N TYR A 115 6.82 -3.84 8.55
CA TYR A 115 7.19 -3.72 9.96
C TYR A 115 7.33 -2.26 10.38
N GLY A 116 6.46 -1.82 11.30
CA GLY A 116 6.54 -0.54 11.99
C GLY A 116 7.55 -0.59 13.13
N LEU A 117 8.60 0.21 13.00
CA LEU A 117 9.57 0.52 14.04
C LEU A 117 9.08 1.76 14.80
N PRO A 118 8.79 1.66 16.12
CA PRO A 118 8.38 2.82 16.89
C PRO A 118 9.44 3.92 16.80
N ALA A 119 8.98 5.15 16.55
CA ALA A 119 9.88 6.28 16.31
C ALA A 119 10.62 6.68 17.60
N LEU A 120 11.81 6.10 17.82
CA LEU A 120 12.70 6.38 18.94
C LEU A 120 13.40 7.75 18.77
N GLY A 121 12.63 8.84 18.89
CA GLY A 121 13.10 10.23 18.84
C GLY A 121 12.74 11.02 20.10
N GLU A 122 13.40 12.16 20.31
CA GLU A 122 13.13 13.06 21.46
C GLU A 122 11.74 13.69 21.42
N THR A 123 11.15 13.81 20.22
CA THR A 123 9.75 14.17 20.02
C THR A 123 8.91 12.90 19.79
N PRO A 124 7.85 12.66 20.56
CA PRO A 124 6.88 11.61 20.23
C PRO A 124 6.17 11.99 18.92
N LEU A 125 6.47 11.26 17.85
CA LEU A 125 5.68 11.27 16.64
C LEU A 125 4.52 10.29 16.82
N ASP A 126 3.30 10.68 16.42
CA ASP A 126 2.13 9.78 16.47
C ASP A 126 2.19 8.67 15.38
N HIS A 127 3.31 8.59 14.65
CA HIS A 127 3.53 7.74 13.51
C HIS A 127 4.91 7.10 13.55
N ASP A 128 4.92 5.79 13.31
CA ASP A 128 6.12 4.95 13.30
C ASP A 128 6.84 4.98 11.95
N LEU A 129 8.15 4.74 11.98
CA LEU A 129 8.94 4.44 10.78
C LEU A 129 8.51 3.07 10.26
N ARG A 130 8.10 2.94 9.00
CA ARG A 130 7.76 1.63 8.42
C ARG A 130 8.79 1.17 7.40
N VAL A 131 9.04 -0.13 7.42
CA VAL A 131 9.84 -0.84 6.42
C VAL A 131 8.95 -1.88 5.76
N HIS A 132 9.02 -1.97 4.44
CA HIS A 132 8.27 -2.90 3.62
C HIS A 132 9.26 -3.74 2.82
N LEU A 133 9.03 -5.04 2.74
CA LEU A 133 9.86 -6.00 2.02
C LEU A 133 8.94 -6.94 1.25
N GLY A 134 9.37 -7.48 0.12
CA GLY A 134 8.58 -8.52 -0.52
C GLY A 134 9.23 -9.13 -1.73
N PHE A 135 8.60 -10.21 -2.19
CA PHE A 135 9.06 -11.03 -3.29
C PHE A 135 7.89 -11.27 -4.24
N GLY A 136 8.18 -11.18 -5.54
CA GLY A 136 7.21 -11.36 -6.61
C GLY A 136 7.65 -12.43 -7.61
N THR A 137 6.74 -12.76 -8.52
CA THR A 137 7.03 -13.57 -9.71
C THR A 137 6.15 -13.12 -10.87
N GLU A 138 6.55 -13.49 -12.09
CA GLU A 138 5.92 -13.13 -13.35
C GLU A 138 5.84 -11.60 -13.53
N GLY A 139 4.65 -10.99 -13.48
CA GLY A 139 4.44 -9.54 -13.58
C GLY A 139 4.77 -8.72 -12.32
N MET A 140 5.49 -9.29 -11.35
CA MET A 140 5.95 -8.61 -10.14
C MET A 140 7.48 -8.74 -9.98
N PRO A 141 8.18 -7.74 -9.40
CA PRO A 141 9.62 -7.84 -9.17
C PRO A 141 10.01 -8.99 -8.25
N ASP A 142 11.10 -9.71 -8.59
CA ASP A 142 11.63 -10.82 -7.79
C ASP A 142 11.86 -10.43 -6.32
N PHE A 143 12.34 -9.21 -6.08
CA PHE A 143 12.47 -8.59 -4.76
C PHE A 143 12.16 -7.10 -4.81
N PHE A 144 11.49 -6.60 -3.79
CA PHE A 144 11.26 -5.18 -3.57
C PHE A 144 11.37 -4.80 -2.09
N ILE A 145 11.74 -3.55 -1.84
CA ILE A 145 11.85 -2.94 -0.51
C ILE A 145 11.29 -1.52 -0.54
N GLY A 146 10.70 -1.04 0.55
CA GLY A 146 10.30 0.35 0.70
C GLY A 146 10.22 0.83 2.13
N PHE A 147 10.02 2.13 2.30
CA PHE A 147 10.12 2.85 3.56
C PHE A 147 9.07 3.97 3.60
N GLU A 148 8.37 4.06 4.73
CA GLU A 148 7.57 5.24 5.11
C GLU A 148 8.26 5.90 6.31
N ILE A 149 8.92 7.04 6.09
CA ILE A 149 9.69 7.75 7.11
C ILE A 149 8.88 8.99 7.55
N PRO A 150 8.28 9.00 8.75
CA PRO A 150 7.58 10.17 9.26
C PRO A 150 8.59 11.28 9.56
N LEU A 151 8.39 12.44 8.93
CA LEU A 151 9.19 13.66 9.19
C LEU A 151 8.53 14.52 10.27
N ASN A 152 7.19 14.49 10.32
CA ASN A 152 6.34 15.01 11.38
C ASN A 152 4.94 14.38 11.25
N ASN A 153 4.01 14.70 12.15
CA ASN A 153 2.63 14.18 12.15
C ASN A 153 1.81 14.46 10.88
N SER A 154 2.29 15.30 9.95
CA SER A 154 1.63 15.62 8.68
C SER A 154 2.47 15.33 7.43
N MET A 155 3.73 14.92 7.56
CA MET A 155 4.66 14.77 6.43
C MET A 155 5.43 13.46 6.51
N PHE A 156 5.49 12.77 5.38
CA PHE A 156 6.16 11.47 5.23
C PHE A 156 7.08 11.50 4.01
N LEU A 157 8.31 11.03 4.19
CA LEU A 157 9.20 10.68 3.09
C LEU A 157 8.96 9.21 2.72
N LEU A 158 8.64 8.97 1.45
CA LEU A 158 8.38 7.67 0.87
C LEU A 158 9.58 7.30 0.00
N ALA A 159 10.08 6.08 0.12
CA ALA A 159 11.13 5.55 -0.76
C ALA A 159 10.89 4.07 -1.03
N GLU A 160 11.11 3.60 -2.25
CA GLU A 160 11.02 2.19 -2.59
C GLU A 160 12.00 1.82 -3.71
N HIS A 161 12.41 0.57 -3.73
CA HIS A 161 13.28 -0.01 -4.74
C HIS A 161 12.66 -1.30 -5.25
N THR A 162 12.22 -1.29 -6.51
CA THR A 162 11.47 -2.38 -7.18
C THR A 162 12.40 -3.41 -7.84
N GLY A 163 13.63 -3.55 -7.35
CA GLY A 163 14.70 -4.33 -7.99
C GLY A 163 15.28 -3.69 -9.27
N ARG A 164 14.46 -2.93 -10.02
CA ARG A 164 14.82 -2.25 -11.27
C ARG A 164 14.80 -0.73 -11.19
N TYR A 165 13.90 -0.15 -10.41
CA TYR A 165 13.75 1.30 -10.27
C TYR A 165 13.79 1.71 -8.80
N LEU A 166 14.48 2.81 -8.52
CA LEU A 166 14.36 3.55 -7.27
C LEU A 166 13.28 4.62 -7.46
N ASN A 167 12.21 4.52 -6.68
CA ASN A 167 11.16 5.54 -6.62
C ASN A 167 11.24 6.24 -5.26
N ALA A 168 10.91 7.54 -5.22
CA ALA A 168 10.91 8.33 -4.00
C ALA A 168 9.79 9.36 -4.03
N GLY A 169 9.32 9.85 -2.89
CA GLY A 169 8.33 10.90 -2.84
C GLY A 169 8.17 11.54 -1.48
N LEU A 170 7.62 12.74 -1.47
CA LEU A 170 7.19 13.45 -0.28
C LEU A 170 5.66 13.49 -0.26
N ALA A 171 5.08 13.04 0.84
CA ALA A 171 3.64 13.08 1.08
C ALA A 171 3.33 14.06 2.22
N TRP A 172 2.35 14.92 2.00
CA TRP A 172 1.83 15.86 2.98
C TRP A 172 0.33 15.62 3.18
N SER A 173 -0.06 15.31 4.42
CA SER A 173 -1.44 15.07 4.84
C SER A 173 -1.95 16.28 5.64
N PRO A 174 -2.55 17.31 5.01
CA PRO A 174 -3.15 18.44 5.72
C PRO A 174 -4.35 18.04 6.60
N THR A 175 -4.99 16.91 6.30
CA THR A 175 -6.04 16.29 7.11
C THR A 175 -5.84 14.76 7.11
N PRO A 176 -6.48 14.00 8.02
CA PRO A 176 -6.46 12.53 7.95
C PRO A 176 -6.96 12.02 6.58
N ASN A 177 -7.97 12.68 6.04
CA ASN A 177 -8.74 12.27 4.87
C ASN A 177 -8.20 12.78 3.51
N ALA A 178 -7.15 13.58 3.50
CA ALA A 178 -6.55 14.10 2.27
C ALA A 178 -5.03 14.13 2.36
N GLN A 179 -4.36 13.65 1.32
CA GLN A 179 -2.91 13.71 1.18
C GLN A 179 -2.53 14.22 -0.21
N VAL A 180 -1.59 15.16 -0.27
CA VAL A 180 -0.94 15.60 -1.50
C VAL A 180 0.44 14.96 -1.55
N ARG A 181 0.81 14.42 -2.69
CA ARG A 181 2.06 13.66 -2.86
C ARG A 181 2.82 14.16 -4.08
N VAL A 182 4.11 14.38 -3.92
CA VAL A 182 5.06 14.64 -5.00
C VAL A 182 6.04 13.49 -5.04
N SER A 183 6.09 12.76 -6.15
CA SER A 183 6.90 11.56 -6.28
C SER A 183 7.71 11.56 -7.57
N VAL A 184 8.83 10.83 -7.56
CA VAL A 184 9.60 10.45 -8.73
C VAL A 184 9.44 8.94 -8.87
N ILE A 185 8.68 8.50 -9.86
CA ILE A 185 8.34 7.11 -10.15
C ILE A 185 8.89 6.76 -11.53
N ARG A 186 9.71 5.71 -11.66
CA ARG A 186 10.36 5.29 -12.90
C ARG A 186 11.03 6.47 -13.65
N GLN A 187 11.74 7.33 -12.91
CA GLN A 187 12.39 8.58 -13.37
C GLN A 187 11.44 9.71 -13.84
N ARG A 188 10.13 9.63 -13.54
CA ARG A 188 9.13 10.65 -13.89
C ARG A 188 8.59 11.33 -12.65
N THR A 189 8.52 12.66 -12.64
CA THR A 189 7.81 13.39 -11.58
C THR A 189 6.31 13.22 -11.73
N VAL A 190 5.64 12.78 -10.67
CA VAL A 190 4.19 12.60 -10.58
C VAL A 190 3.69 13.31 -9.33
N TRP A 191 2.74 14.22 -9.51
CA TRP A 191 1.96 14.78 -8.41
C TRP A 191 0.65 14.02 -8.32
N SER A 192 0.31 13.52 -7.14
CA SER A 192 -0.99 12.90 -6.89
C SER A 192 -1.72 13.52 -5.71
N VAL A 193 -3.05 13.50 -5.79
CA VAL A 193 -3.95 13.78 -4.69
C VAL A 193 -4.59 12.47 -4.28
N VAL A 194 -4.45 12.12 -3.01
CA VAL A 194 -5.03 10.96 -2.37
C VAL A 194 -6.19 11.43 -1.52
N LEU A 195 -7.39 10.98 -1.85
CA LEU A 195 -8.61 11.14 -1.06
C LEU A 195 -8.97 9.82 -0.41
N ARG A 196 -9.39 9.93 0.84
CA ARG A 196 -9.57 8.84 1.79
C ARG A 196 -10.99 8.96 2.31
N LEU A 197 -11.79 7.93 2.02
CA LEU A 197 -13.25 8.00 2.13
C LEU A 197 -13.80 6.79 2.90
N TRP A 198 -14.88 7.05 3.63
CA TRP A 198 -15.48 6.13 4.60
C TRP A 198 -14.50 5.67 5.67
N GLU A 199 -14.30 6.54 6.66
CA GLU A 199 -13.90 6.17 8.02
C GLU A 199 -15.13 5.57 8.75
N GLU A 200 -14.90 4.66 9.70
CA GLU A 200 -15.87 4.17 10.70
C GLU A 200 -15.49 4.69 12.10
#